data_AF-I1CVL6-F1
#
_entry.id   AF-I1CVL6-F1
#
_cell.length_a   1.000
_cell.length_b   1.000
_cell.length_c   1.000
_cell.angle_alpha   90.00
_cell.angle_beta   90.00
_cell.angle_gamma   90.00
#
_symmetry.space_group_name_H-M   'P 1'
#
loop_
_entity.id
_entity.type
_entity.pdbx_description
1 polymer ?
#
loop_
_entity_poly.entity_id
_entity_poly.type
_entity_poly.pdbx_seq_one_letter_code
_entity_poly.pdbx_strand_id
1 'polypeptide(L)' 'MFTTELCRQHAIDHHGEPPVFAFLDIKSAYDTVDRAIIWRALETYVSPALLGVLQCLFDKIHSIK' A
#
# COMPACT_ATOMS: atom_id res chain seq x y z
N MET A 1 12.65 10.13 -12.25
CA MET A 1 13.48 10.99 -11.37
C MET A 1 13.93 10.24 -10.10
N PHE A 2 13.08 9.45 -9.43
CA PHE A 2 13.49 8.65 -8.25
C PHE A 2 14.48 7.51 -8.55
N THR A 3 14.32 6.81 -9.67
CA THR A 3 15.14 5.63 -10.00
C THR A 3 16.59 5.98 -10.31
N THR A 4 16.85 7.14 -10.91
CA THR A 4 18.19 7.60 -11.28
C THR A 4 19.10 7.86 -10.08
N GLU A 5 18.55 8.39 -8.99
CA GLU A 5 19.33 8.64 -7.77
C GLU A 5 19.64 7.32 -7.03
N LEU A 6 18.67 6.39 -6.99
CA LEU A 6 18.88 5.04 -6.46
C LEU A 6 19.96 4.27 -7.24
N CYS A 7 19.97 4.35 -8.58
CA CYS A 7 21.02 3.75 -9.40
C CYS A 7 22.40 4.34 -9.09
N ARG A 8 22.47 5.67 -8.93
CA ARG A 8 23.73 6.38 -8.67
C ARG A 8 24.31 5.99 -7.32
N GLN A 9 23.48 5.90 -6.29
CA GLN A 9 23.92 5.49 -4.95
C GLN A 9 24.37 4.02 -4.94
N HIS A 10 23.61 3.12 -5.58
CA HIS A 10 23.99 1.72 -5.68
C HIS A 10 25.32 1.52 -6.41
N ALA A 11 25.58 2.28 -7.49
CA ALA A 11 26.86 2.21 -8.20
C ALA A 11 28.05 2.65 -7.32
N ILE A 12 27.84 3.58 -6.38
CA ILE A 12 28.86 3.99 -5.40
C ILE A 12 29.10 2.87 -4.38
N ASP A 13 28.02 2.30 -3.84
CA ASP A 13 28.08 1.32 -2.75
C ASP A 13 28.54 -0.08 -3.22
N HIS A 14 28.33 -0.40 -4.50
CA HIS A 14 28.59 -1.72 -5.09
C HIS A 14 29.60 -1.67 -6.25
N HIS A 15 30.55 -0.73 -6.22
CA HIS A 15 31.68 -0.67 -7.17
C HIS A 15 31.27 -0.69 -8.66
N GLY A 16 30.16 -0.04 -9.00
CA GLY A 16 29.65 0.03 -10.37
C GLY A 16 28.87 -1.19 -10.84
N GLU A 17 28.52 -2.13 -9.96
CA GLU A 17 27.58 -3.20 -10.31
C GLU A 17 26.19 -2.63 -10.65
N PRO A 18 25.51 -3.18 -11.68
CA PRO A 18 24.18 -2.73 -12.07
C PRO A 18 23.13 -3.19 -11.04
N PRO A 19 22.28 -2.29 -10.53
CA PRO A 19 21.20 -2.67 -9.63
C PRO A 19 20.13 -3.50 -10.35
N VAL A 20 19.58 -4.50 -9.65
CA VAL A 20 18.37 -5.20 -10.09
C VAL A 20 17.15 -4.42 -9.59
N PHE A 21 16.35 -3.89 -10.51
CA PHE A 21 15.07 -3.26 -10.19
C PHE A 21 13.91 -4.20 -10.54
N ALA A 22 13.05 -4.46 -9.56
CA ALA A 22 11.76 -5.08 -9.76
C ALA A 22 10.66 -4.03 -9.52
N PHE A 23 9.83 -3.81 -10.54
CA PHE A 23 8.61 -3.02 -10.39
C PHE A 23 7.48 -3.96 -9.99
N LEU A 24 6.97 -3.82 -8.78
CA LEU A 24 5.81 -4.56 -8.30
C LEU A 24 4.59 -3.63 -8.33
N ASP A 25 3.79 -3.77 -9.38
CA ASP A 25 2.45 -3.18 -9.43
C ASP A 25 1.44 -4.23 -8.95
N ILE A 26 0.71 -3.91 -7.88
CA ILE A 26 -0.34 -4.79 -7.38
C ILE A 26 -1.63 -4.39 -8.08
N LYS A 27 -1.98 -5.14 -9.12
CA LYS A 27 -3.19 -4.91 -9.90
C LYS A 27 -4.42 -4.86 -8.98
N SER A 28 -5.16 -3.76 -9.06
CA SER A 28 -6.40 -3.57 -8.30
C SER A 28 -6.25 -3.78 -6.80
N ALA A 29 -5.10 -3.39 -6.21
CA ALA A 29 -4.81 -3.59 -4.79
C ALA A 29 -5.98 -3.20 -3.86
N TYR A 30 -6.65 -2.08 -4.14
CA TYR A 30 -7.79 -1.63 -3.35
C TYR A 30 -9.06 -2.49 -3.48
N ASP A 31 -9.23 -3.20 -4.60
CA ASP A 31 -10.36 -4.09 -4.83
C ASP A 31 -10.08 -5.52 -4.34
N THR A 32 -8.81 -5.95 -4.37
CA THR A 32 -8.40 -7.32 -4.02
C THR A 32 -8.07 -7.52 -2.55
N VAL A 33 -7.88 -6.44 -1.79
CA VAL A 33 -7.55 -6.54 -0.36
C VAL A 33 -8.80 -6.91 0.45
N ASP A 34 -8.67 -7.93 1.29
CA ASP A 34 -9.67 -8.27 2.28
C ASP A 34 -9.78 -7.11 3.30
N ARG A 35 -10.94 -6.47 3.33
CA ARG A 35 -11.23 -5.33 4.21
C ARG A 35 -11.17 -5.71 5.68
N ALA A 36 -11.38 -6.98 6.04
CA ALA A 36 -11.23 -7.44 7.42
C ALA A 36 -9.79 -7.25 7.92
N ILE A 37 -8.79 -7.39 7.05
CA ILE A 37 -7.38 -7.16 7.39
C ILE A 37 -7.15 -5.68 7.69
N ILE A 38 -7.74 -4.78 6.89
CA ILE A 38 -7.67 -3.33 7.10
C ILE A 38 -8.32 -2.96 8.44
N TRP A 39 -9.51 -3.47 8.73
CA TRP A 39 -10.23 -3.16 9.98
C TRP A 39 -9.50 -3.66 11.21
N ARG A 40 -8.95 -4.89 11.15
CA ARG A 40 -8.16 -5.46 12.25
C ARG A 40 -6.88 -4.67 12.52
N ALA A 41 -6.24 -4.14 11.47
CA ALA A 41 -5.08 -3.28 11.63
C ALA A 41 -5.46 -1.92 12.25
N LEU A 42 -6.59 -1.33 11.83
CA LEU A 42 -7.04 -0.02 12.31
C LEU A 42 -7.57 -0.06 13.75
N GLU A 43 -8.14 -1.17 14.20
CA GLU A 43 -8.72 -1.33 15.54
C GLU A 43 -7.76 -0.91 16.68
N THR A 44 -6.45 -1.06 16.48
CA THR A 44 -5.44 -0.67 17.48
C THR A 44 -5.20 0.85 17.55
N TYR A 45 -5.58 1.60 16.53
CA TYR A 45 -5.26 3.02 16.37
C TYR A 45 -6.46 3.96 16.45
N VAL A 46 -7.68 3.44 16.28
CA VAL A 46 -8.90 4.26 16.24
C VAL A 46 -9.91 3.81 17.30
N SER A 47 -10.79 4.71 17.72
CA SER A 47 -11.89 4.34 18.62
C SER A 47 -12.89 3.42 17.90
N PRO A 48 -13.59 2.53 18.64
CA PRO A 48 -14.60 1.65 18.05
C PRO A 48 -15.68 2.39 17.26
N ALA A 49 -16.06 3.59 17.72
CA ALA A 49 -17.04 4.43 17.03
C ALA A 49 -16.52 4.94 15.67
N LEU A 50 -15.25 5.39 15.62
CA LEU A 50 -14.63 5.82 14.36
C LEU A 50 -14.43 4.63 13.41
N LEU A 51 -14.03 3.47 13.94
CA LEU A 51 -13.90 2.24 13.15
C LEU A 51 -15.23 1.86 12.49
N GLY A 52 -16.33 1.91 13.24
CA GLY A 52 -17.67 1.62 12.72
C GLY A 52 -18.12 2.60 11.62
N VAL A 53 -17.78 3.89 11.74
CA VAL A 53 -18.04 4.89 10.69
C VAL A 53 -17.20 4.60 9.44
N LEU A 54 -15.91 4.30 9.60
CA LEU A 54 -15.03 3.95 8.48
C LEU A 54 -15.54 2.70 7.76
N GLN A 55 -15.88 1.64 8.49
CA GLN A 55 -16.51 0.43 7.93
C GLN A 55 -17.77 0.77 7.13
N CYS A 56 -18.69 1.56 7.72
CA CYS A 56 -19.91 1.97 7.03
C CYS A 56 -19.65 2.77 5.75
N LEU A 57 -18.63 3.64 5.73
CA LEU A 57 -18.31 4.43 4.56
C LEU A 57 -17.72 3.56 3.45
N PHE A 58 -16.76 2.69 3.77
CA PHE A 58 -16.04 1.91 2.76
C PHE A 58 -16.82 0.68 2.27
N ASP A 59 -17.65 0.06 3.11
CA ASP A 59 -18.42 -1.12 2.73
C ASP A 59 -19.67 -0.75 1.89
N LYS A 60 -20.27 0.43 2.12
CA LYS A 60 -21.48 0.87 1.38
C LYS A 60 -21.22 1.42 -0.01
N ILE A 61 -19.99 1.84 -0.34
CA ILE A 61 -19.65 2.39 -1.67
C ILE A 61 -19.78 1.34 -2.79
N HIS A 62 -19.76 0.03 -2.47
CA HIS A 62 -19.91 -1.04 -3.46
C HIS A 62 -21.38 -1.39 -3.80
N SER A 63 -22.36 -0.82 -3.10
CA SER A 63 -23.80 -1.10 -3.33
C SER A 63 -24.47 -0.12 -4.30
N ILE A 64 -23.68 0.69 -5.01
CA ILE A 64 -24.16 1.53 -6.12
C ILE A 64 -23.61 0.91 -7.42
N LYS A 65 -24.18 -0.23 -7.81
CA LYS A 65 -24.08 -0.78 -9.17
C LYS A 65 -25.48 -1.20 -9.61
#